data_AF-A0A924HDZ6-F1
#
_entry.id   AF-A0A924HDZ6-F1
#
_cell.length_a   1.000
_cell.length_b   1.000
_cell.length_c   1.000
_cell.angle_alpha   90.00
_cell.angle_beta   90.00
_cell.angle_gamma   90.00
#
_symmetry.space_group_name_H-M   'P 1'
#
loop_
_entity.id
_entity.type
_entity.pdbx_description
1 polymer ?
#
loop_
_entity_poly.entity_id
_entity_poly.type
_entity_poly.pdbx_seq_one_letter_code
_entity_poly.pdbx_strand_id
1 'polypeptide(L)' 'MEPVTSSASHLTAELKSNFSQALVKWQRSHGRNSLPWQNTRDPYRVWLSEIMLQQTQVTT' A
#
# COMPACT_ATOMS: atom_id res chain seq x y z
N MET A 1 13.62 -26.60 28.33
CA MET A 1 13.39 -25.14 28.42
C MET A 1 12.84 -24.73 27.05
N GLU A 2 11.51 -24.84 26.89
CA GLU A 2 10.79 -24.69 25.61
C GLU A 2 10.35 -23.22 25.36
N PRO A 3 10.17 -22.77 24.10
CA PRO A 3 10.20 -21.36 23.72
C PRO A 3 8.81 -20.68 23.78
N VAL A 4 8.73 -19.52 24.46
CA VAL A 4 7.52 -18.67 24.55
C VAL A 4 7.28 -17.83 23.26
N THR A 5 8.15 -17.94 22.25
CA THR A 5 8.16 -17.03 21.09
C THR A 5 7.10 -17.31 20.02
N SER A 6 6.50 -18.50 19.96
CA SER A 6 5.58 -18.87 18.87
C SER A 6 4.23 -18.14 18.90
N SER A 7 3.77 -17.67 20.06
CA SER A 7 2.44 -17.05 20.21
C SER A 7 2.42 -15.58 19.75
N ALA A 8 3.52 -14.84 19.97
CA ALA A 8 3.65 -13.44 19.55
C ALA A 8 3.75 -13.27 18.02
N SER A 9 4.34 -14.26 17.33
CA SER A 9 4.42 -14.28 15.87
C SER A 9 3.04 -14.43 15.22
N HIS A 10 2.15 -15.23 15.81
CA HIS A 10 0.78 -15.40 15.29
C HIS A 10 -0.05 -14.13 15.45
N LEU A 11 0.03 -13.46 16.61
CA LEU A 11 -0.68 -12.20 16.85
C LEU A 11 -0.25 -11.08 15.90
N THR A 12 1.06 -10.98 15.62
CA THR A 12 1.56 -9.97 14.67
C THR A 12 1.17 -10.28 13.22
N ALA A 13 1.09 -11.55 12.82
CA ALA A 13 0.60 -11.96 11.50
C ALA A 13 -0.89 -11.63 11.33
N GLU A 14 -1.71 -11.94 12.34
CA GLU A 14 -3.14 -11.60 12.37
C GLU A 14 -3.38 -10.09 12.28
N LEU A 15 -2.68 -9.28 13.08
CA LEU A 15 -2.78 -7.82 13.02
C LEU A 15 -2.39 -7.26 11.65
N LYS A 16 -1.32 -7.78 11.03
CA LYS A 16 -0.90 -7.38 9.68
C LYS A 16 -1.98 -7.72 8.64
N SER A 17 -2.54 -8.93 8.69
CA SER A 17 -3.62 -9.36 7.80
C SER A 17 -4.84 -8.46 7.92
N ASN A 18 -5.30 -8.21 9.16
CA ASN A 18 -6.45 -7.37 9.44
C ASN A 18 -6.24 -5.92 8.99
N PHE A 19 -5.04 -5.36 9.22
CA PHE A 19 -4.69 -4.03 8.76
C PHE A 19 -4.66 -3.93 7.23
N SER A 20 -3.99 -4.86 6.54
CA SER A 20 -3.92 -4.87 5.08
C SER A 20 -5.32 -4.97 4.43
N GLN A 21 -6.20 -5.81 4.97
CA GLN A 21 -7.58 -5.92 4.48
C GLN A 21 -8.38 -4.64 4.68
N ALA A 22 -8.28 -4.02 5.87
CA ALA A 22 -8.94 -2.76 6.15
C ALA A 22 -8.45 -1.63 5.22
N LEU A 23 -7.13 -1.55 5.01
CA LEU A 23 -6.51 -0.56 4.13
C LEU A 23 -6.97 -0.73 2.67
N VAL A 24 -6.99 -1.96 2.15
CA VAL A 24 -7.47 -2.24 0.79
C VAL A 24 -8.94 -1.85 0.62
N LYS A 25 -9.78 -2.15 1.61
CA LYS A 25 -11.21 -1.78 1.58
C LYS A 25 -11.40 -0.26 1.58
N TRP A 26 -10.64 0.45 2.38
CA TRP A 26 -10.67 1.92 2.42
C TRP A 26 -10.17 2.52 1.10
N GLN A 27 -9.05 2.06 0.55
CA GLN A 27 -8.48 2.57 -0.70
C GLN A 27 -9.44 2.39 -1.88
N ARG A 28 -10.21 1.30 -1.91
CA ARG A 28 -11.24 1.11 -2.95
C ARG A 28 -12.38 2.11 -2.87
N SER A 29 -12.77 2.53 -1.67
CA SER A 29 -13.93 3.42 -1.46
C SER A 29 -13.57 4.90 -1.41
N HIS A 30 -12.39 5.25 -0.92
CA HIS A 30 -11.97 6.64 -0.66
C HIS A 30 -10.62 7.00 -1.31
N GLY A 31 -9.95 6.03 -1.95
CA GLY A 31 -8.66 6.26 -2.58
C GLY A 31 -8.74 7.10 -3.84
N ARG A 32 -7.64 7.79 -4.14
CA ARG A 32 -7.44 8.43 -5.45
C ARG A 32 -7.19 7.32 -6.46
N ASN A 33 -8.15 7.12 -7.36
CA ASN A 33 -8.11 6.10 -8.43
C ASN A 33 -8.12 6.70 -9.85
N SER A 34 -8.25 8.03 -9.96
CA SER A 34 -8.40 8.76 -11.23
C SER A 34 -7.11 9.37 -11.75
N LEU A 35 -5.97 9.11 -11.09
CA LEU A 35 -4.70 9.73 -11.49
C LEU A 35 -4.21 9.10 -12.81
N PRO A 36 -3.72 9.90 -13.76
CA PRO A 36 -3.37 9.41 -15.09
C PRO A 36 -2.25 8.35 -15.06
N TRP A 37 -1.37 8.39 -14.06
CA TRP A 37 -0.31 7.40 -13.86
C TRP A 37 -0.74 6.13 -13.12
N GLN A 38 -1.95 6.08 -12.54
CA GLN A 38 -2.48 4.86 -11.91
C GLN A 38 -3.22 3.96 -12.91
N ASN A 39 -3.68 4.49 -14.05
CA ASN A 39 -4.44 3.74 -15.05
C ASN A 39 -3.56 3.17 -16.18
N THR A 40 -2.27 2.98 -15.93
CA THR A 40 -1.32 2.40 -16.89
C THR A 40 -0.59 1.21 -16.29
N ARG A 41 -0.29 0.21 -17.12
CA ARG A 41 0.54 -0.95 -16.76
C ARG A 41 1.97 -0.84 -17.32
N ASP A 42 2.29 0.29 -17.94
CA ASP A 42 3.60 0.56 -18.51
C ASP A 42 4.59 0.89 -17.37
N PRO A 43 5.61 0.04 -17.12
CA PRO A 43 6.56 0.25 -16.03
C PRO A 43 7.35 1.55 -16.18
N TYR A 44 7.60 2.00 -17.41
CA TYR A 44 8.30 3.26 -17.66
C TYR A 44 7.48 4.46 -17.18
N ARG A 45 6.17 4.47 -17.47
CA ARG A 45 5.26 5.55 -17.05
C ARG A 45 5.08 5.57 -15.53
N VAL A 46 5.04 4.41 -14.89
CA VAL A 46 4.98 4.31 -13.42
C VAL A 46 6.24 4.90 -12.81
N TRP A 47 7.42 4.45 -13.25
CA TRP A 47 8.70 4.94 -12.76
C TRP A 47 8.87 6.45 -12.96
N LEU A 48 8.55 6.95 -14.16
CA LEU A 48 8.63 8.39 -14.44
C LEU A 48 7.75 9.21 -13.51
N SER A 49 6.54 8.72 -13.22
CA SER A 49 5.60 9.40 -12.32
C SER A 49 6.13 9.44 -10.88
N GLU A 50 6.74 8.37 -10.40
CA GLU A 50 7.39 8.35 -9.08
C GLU A 50 8.49 9.41 -8.97
N ILE A 51 9.35 9.53 -9.99
CA ILE A 51 10.43 10.51 -10.01
C ILE A 51 9.89 11.95 -10.05
N MET A 52 8.85 12.21 -10.84
CA MET A 52 8.22 13.54 -10.91
C MET A 52 7.56 13.93 -9.58
N LEU A 53 6.91 12.97 -8.90
CA LEU A 53 6.19 13.19 -7.64
C LEU A 53 7.10 13.38 -6.42
N GLN A 54 8.37 13.00 -6.51
CA GLN A 54 9.35 13.33 -5.46
C GLN A 54 9.66 14.84 -5.38
N GLN A 55 9.53 15.56 -6.49
CA GLN A 55 9.91 16.98 -6.60
C GLN A 55 8.72 17.92 -6.80
N THR A 56 7.54 17.38 -7.13
CA THR A 56 6.34 18.18 -7.45
C THR A 56 5.12 17.66 -6.72
N GLN A 57 4.21 18.58 -6.36
CA GLN A 57 2.93 18.23 -5.74
C GLN A 57 1.88 18.00 -6.82
N VAL A 58 0.98 17.04 -6.56
CA VAL A 58 -0.20 16.86 -7.40
C VAL A 58 -1.20 17.95 -7.07
N THR A 59 -1.36 18.92 -7.96
CA THR A 59 -2.50 19.82 -7.93
C THR A 59 -3.78 18.99 -8.06
N THR A 60 -4.66 19.09 -7.07
CA THR A 60 -5.94 18.35 -7.00
C THR A 60 -7.07 19.27 -7.43
#